data_AF-Q0W739-F1
#
_entry.id   AF-Q0W739-F1
#
_cell.length_a   1.000
_cell.length_b   1.000
_cell.length_c   1.000
_cell.angle_alpha   90.00
_cell.angle_beta   90.00
_cell.angle_gamma   90.00
#
_symmetry.space_group_name_H-M   'P 1'
#
loop_
_entity.id
_entity.type
_entity.pdbx_description
1 polymer ?
#
loop_
_entity_poly.entity_id
_entity_poly.type
_entity_poly.pdbx_seq_one_letter_code
_entity_poly.pdbx_strand_id
1 'polypeptide(L)'
;MANMSILKATGEINRRRELAVSEIYGAVLLLGIITTAIVLIVLLGSSIVGDAQAASKYSGTEQAFTVADSKISKARFSTSIYQEAPFELRDGTVYINGSWDDSHIMIYDYNNTTKTNKLIYNGTLGTIRCVMDHGEVGYQAGGIWEYVDNGSLMISPPDFDYNGVTLTLPIMRISGDESISATGNRKVLINVNSTNTTLIYPNDTFANPITSDHAINITIKSKYYKAWADYINLRTRADAIVDDKNSSVNVSLRTGSPIQSGPAGSGFNTIGLDTSYDAPIDLFNLHLMPENKGNDYRGSFDAKIPSGQEFRIYVDRTTGNNNKEYASITLVYNDPVNGVTEIWYTVYPHYRKEMDPIDLNMLNHELYLNYVSESPDKQVSDYPHSSIPSASWGRNMSSPWNPWNSPGSIDTDPSKTEYDDPTYRDVDIGEQKTLHDLIQHYLWLMSYQAQLQDTNPVFTTDVDNKPKWKYDDKTSWLNISFKSSNDIKYLYLTEGTLEASFAAQG
;
A
#
# COMPACT_ATOMS: atom_id res chain seq x y z
N MET A 1 48.09 96.41 -9.58
CA MET A 1 47.47 95.24 -10.24
C MET A 1 48.35 93.96 -10.22
N ALA A 2 49.55 93.95 -9.62
CA ALA A 2 50.48 92.81 -9.70
C ALA A 2 50.36 91.75 -8.58
N ASN A 3 49.73 92.07 -7.43
CA ASN A 3 49.64 91.11 -6.31
C ASN A 3 48.45 90.14 -6.37
N MET A 4 47.45 90.39 -7.23
CA MET A 4 46.26 89.55 -7.32
C MET A 4 46.42 88.37 -8.32
N SER A 5 47.40 88.46 -9.22
CA SER A 5 47.73 87.41 -10.20
C SER A 5 48.60 86.29 -9.61
N ILE A 6 49.52 86.63 -8.70
CA ILE A 6 50.42 85.65 -8.07
C ILE A 6 49.63 84.72 -7.13
N LEU A 7 48.72 85.26 -6.30
CA LEU A 7 47.87 84.46 -5.40
C LEU A 7 46.91 83.50 -6.14
N LYS A 8 46.47 83.85 -7.36
CA LYS A 8 45.63 82.96 -8.20
C LYS A 8 46.45 81.81 -8.80
N ALA A 9 47.68 82.07 -9.21
CA ALA A 9 48.58 81.06 -9.79
C ALA A 9 49.06 80.03 -8.75
N THR A 10 49.36 80.45 -7.52
CA THR A 10 49.74 79.50 -6.44
C THR A 10 48.55 78.64 -6.00
N GLY A 11 47.33 79.17 -6.03
CA GLY A 11 46.11 78.40 -5.77
C GLY A 11 45.81 77.34 -6.85
N GLU A 12 46.03 77.64 -8.13
CA GLU A 12 45.85 76.68 -9.23
C GLU A 12 46.95 75.59 -9.26
N ILE A 13 48.19 75.92 -8.90
CA ILE A 13 49.29 74.93 -8.85
C ILE A 13 49.13 73.97 -7.68
N ASN A 14 48.71 74.46 -6.50
CA ASN A 14 48.40 73.57 -5.36
C ASN A 14 47.16 72.72 -5.63
N ARG A 15 46.11 73.27 -6.26
CA ARG A 15 44.93 72.50 -6.69
C ARG A 15 45.28 71.42 -7.71
N ARG A 16 46.19 71.68 -8.65
CA ARG A 16 46.68 70.68 -9.63
C ARG A 16 47.59 69.61 -9.00
N ARG A 17 48.38 69.96 -7.99
CA ARG A 17 49.16 68.96 -7.22
C ARG A 17 48.26 68.09 -6.35
N GLU A 18 47.28 68.66 -5.65
CA GLU A 18 46.28 67.90 -4.87
C GLU A 18 45.44 66.96 -5.77
N LEU A 19 45.10 67.39 -6.99
CA LEU A 19 44.44 66.52 -7.98
C LEU A 19 45.35 65.38 -8.49
N ALA A 20 46.65 65.63 -8.71
CA ALA A 20 47.60 64.61 -9.15
C ALA A 20 47.96 63.58 -8.05
N VAL A 21 47.93 63.98 -6.76
CA VAL A 21 48.09 63.01 -5.66
C VAL A 21 46.78 62.24 -5.41
N SER A 22 45.62 62.88 -5.60
CA SER A 22 44.30 62.22 -5.51
C SER A 22 44.12 61.12 -6.57
N GLU A 23 44.72 61.26 -7.75
CA GLU A 23 44.64 60.27 -8.82
C GLU A 23 45.40 58.98 -8.47
N ILE A 24 46.56 59.11 -7.80
CA ILE A 24 47.38 57.97 -7.34
C ILE A 24 46.70 57.28 -6.15
N TYR A 25 46.20 58.02 -5.16
CA TYR A 25 45.47 57.43 -4.04
C TYR A 25 44.16 56.76 -4.50
N GLY A 26 43.46 57.36 -5.47
CA GLY A 26 42.27 56.76 -6.09
C GLY A 26 42.59 55.45 -6.80
N ALA A 27 43.67 55.39 -7.59
CA ALA A 27 44.09 54.17 -8.27
C ALA A 27 44.51 53.05 -7.29
N VAL A 28 45.24 53.38 -6.23
CA VAL A 28 45.66 52.41 -5.20
C VAL A 28 44.45 51.89 -4.40
N LEU A 29 43.50 52.76 -4.03
CA LEU A 29 42.26 52.36 -3.37
C LEU A 29 41.39 51.47 -4.27
N LEU A 30 41.28 51.82 -5.55
CA LEU A 30 40.51 51.03 -6.53
C LEU A 30 41.14 49.65 -6.73
N LEU A 31 42.46 49.56 -6.83
CA LEU A 31 43.18 48.28 -6.90
C LEU A 31 42.99 47.46 -5.62
N GLY A 32 43.04 48.10 -4.44
CA GLY A 32 42.79 47.45 -3.15
C GLY A 32 41.36 46.89 -3.07
N ILE A 33 40.36 47.65 -3.51
CA ILE A 33 38.96 47.21 -3.52
C ILE A 33 38.75 46.08 -4.53
N ILE A 34 39.31 46.19 -5.73
CA ILE A 34 39.21 45.15 -6.77
C ILE A 34 39.86 43.85 -6.31
N THR A 35 41.07 43.90 -5.76
CA THR A 35 41.76 42.71 -5.25
C THR A 35 41.01 42.07 -4.09
N THR A 36 40.49 42.88 -3.16
CA THR A 36 39.65 42.38 -2.05
C THR A 36 38.36 41.74 -2.57
N ALA A 37 37.71 42.35 -3.56
CA ALA A 37 36.50 41.81 -4.18
C ALA A 37 36.78 40.49 -4.91
N ILE A 38 37.88 40.38 -5.66
CA ILE A 38 38.29 39.14 -6.32
C ILE A 38 38.54 38.02 -5.29
N VAL A 39 39.25 38.32 -4.20
CA VAL A 39 39.52 37.34 -3.13
C VAL A 39 38.20 36.87 -2.48
N LEU A 40 37.29 37.79 -2.19
CA LEU A 40 35.95 37.46 -1.67
C LEU A 40 35.14 36.61 -2.64
N ILE A 41 35.13 36.96 -3.92
CA ILE A 41 34.43 36.21 -4.96
C ILE A 41 34.99 34.80 -5.09
N VAL A 42 36.32 34.63 -5.03
CA VAL A 42 36.96 33.30 -5.10
C VAL A 42 36.61 32.45 -3.87
N LEU A 43 36.65 33.03 -2.67
CA LEU A 43 36.28 32.34 -1.43
C LEU A 43 34.82 31.87 -1.46
N LEU A 44 33.90 32.74 -1.85
CA LEU A 44 32.47 32.41 -1.93
C LEU A 44 32.13 31.52 -3.13
N GLY A 45 32.89 31.63 -4.23
CA GLY A 45 32.71 30.82 -5.43
C GLY A 45 33.16 29.38 -5.24
N SER A 46 34.14 29.11 -4.38
CA SER A 46 34.66 27.76 -4.17
C SER A 46 33.65 26.77 -3.59
N SER A 47 32.75 27.21 -2.70
CA SER A 47 31.69 26.35 -2.15
C SER A 47 30.62 26.05 -3.20
N ILE A 48 30.16 27.07 -3.93
CA ILE A 48 29.15 26.93 -4.99
C ILE A 48 29.65 26.03 -6.12
N VAL A 49 30.93 26.18 -6.51
CA VAL A 49 31.57 25.33 -7.52
C VAL A 49 31.79 23.91 -7.00
N GLY A 50 32.03 23.73 -5.70
CA GLY A 50 32.10 22.42 -5.05
C GLY A 50 30.76 21.69 -5.08
N ASP A 51 29.68 22.38 -4.69
CA ASP A 51 28.33 21.84 -4.66
C ASP A 51 27.80 21.51 -6.07
N ALA A 52 28.06 22.39 -7.05
CA ALA A 52 27.73 22.13 -8.45
C ALA A 52 28.53 20.95 -9.03
N GLN A 53 29.79 20.79 -8.62
CA GLN A 53 30.59 19.61 -8.99
C GLN A 53 30.07 18.33 -8.33
N ALA A 54 29.63 18.38 -7.07
CA ALA A 54 29.04 17.23 -6.38
C ALA A 54 27.71 16.79 -7.04
N ALA A 55 26.83 17.74 -7.38
CA ALA A 55 25.58 17.47 -8.09
C ALA A 55 25.83 16.88 -9.50
N SER A 56 26.85 17.39 -10.21
CA SER A 56 27.26 16.84 -11.52
C SER A 56 27.91 15.46 -11.43
N LYS A 57 28.62 15.14 -10.33
CA LYS A 57 29.18 13.79 -10.08
C LYS A 57 28.07 12.77 -9.84
N TYR A 58 26.97 13.18 -9.22
CA TYR A 58 25.83 12.32 -8.89
C TYR A 58 25.06 11.88 -10.16
N SER A 59 24.71 12.85 -11.02
CA SER A 59 23.97 12.60 -12.27
C SER A 59 24.70 11.70 -13.28
N GLY A 60 26.05 11.75 -13.32
CA GLY A 60 26.86 10.89 -14.19
C GLY A 60 26.84 9.41 -13.78
N THR A 61 26.83 9.14 -12.47
CA THR A 61 26.73 7.77 -11.92
C THR A 61 25.33 7.21 -12.12
N GLU A 62 24.28 8.00 -11.92
CA GLU A 62 22.90 7.61 -12.24
C GLU A 62 22.75 7.24 -13.71
N GLN A 63 23.25 8.08 -14.62
CA GLN A 63 23.24 7.77 -16.06
C GLN A 63 24.03 6.50 -16.40
N ALA A 64 25.16 6.25 -15.75
CA ALA A 64 25.93 5.02 -15.93
C ALA A 64 25.15 3.79 -15.44
N PHE A 65 24.45 3.89 -14.31
CA PHE A 65 23.58 2.82 -13.81
C PHE A 65 22.33 2.63 -14.67
N THR A 66 21.72 3.68 -15.22
CA THR A 66 20.62 3.56 -16.20
C THR A 66 21.09 2.88 -17.49
N VAL A 67 22.28 3.20 -17.98
CA VAL A 67 22.87 2.52 -19.15
C VAL A 67 23.23 1.07 -18.82
N ALA A 68 23.76 0.82 -17.61
CA ALA A 68 24.02 -0.53 -17.12
C ALA A 68 22.73 -1.34 -16.99
N ASP A 69 21.66 -0.77 -16.45
CA ASP A 69 20.34 -1.40 -16.39
C ASP A 69 19.82 -1.73 -17.79
N SER A 70 19.90 -0.80 -18.75
CA SER A 70 19.49 -1.08 -20.13
C SER A 70 20.25 -2.24 -20.78
N LYS A 71 21.48 -2.51 -20.34
CA LYS A 71 22.36 -3.58 -20.82
C LYS A 71 22.15 -4.89 -20.05
N ILE A 72 22.10 -4.81 -18.72
CA ILE A 72 21.85 -5.95 -17.83
C ILE A 72 20.44 -6.49 -18.09
N SER A 73 19.43 -5.63 -18.23
CA SER A 73 18.07 -6.01 -18.60
C SER A 73 17.99 -6.62 -20.01
N LYS A 74 18.81 -6.17 -20.98
CA LYS A 74 18.95 -6.86 -22.29
C LYS A 74 19.64 -8.23 -22.19
N ALA A 75 20.66 -8.36 -21.35
CA ALA A 75 21.35 -9.64 -21.12
C ALA A 75 20.43 -10.67 -20.47
N ARG A 76 19.47 -10.22 -19.67
CA ARG A 76 18.52 -11.07 -18.93
C ARG A 76 17.45 -11.73 -19.80
N PHE A 77 17.01 -11.10 -20.88
CA PHE A 77 15.99 -11.66 -21.79
C PHE A 77 16.57 -12.33 -23.04
N SER A 78 17.90 -12.32 -23.20
CA SER A 78 18.57 -12.91 -24.34
C SER A 78 19.56 -13.98 -23.88
N THR A 79 19.33 -15.21 -24.32
CA THR A 79 20.23 -16.34 -24.06
C THR A 79 21.67 -15.99 -24.44
N SER A 80 22.59 -16.09 -23.47
CA SER A 80 24.05 -16.18 -23.69
C SER A 80 24.75 -14.92 -24.25
N ILE A 81 24.41 -13.71 -23.80
CA ILE A 81 25.12 -12.50 -24.24
C ILE A 81 26.12 -12.01 -23.17
N TYR A 82 27.41 -12.07 -23.50
CA TYR A 82 28.47 -11.30 -22.83
C TYR A 82 28.23 -9.81 -23.08
N GLN A 83 28.08 -9.02 -22.01
CA GLN A 83 27.97 -7.56 -22.13
C GLN A 83 28.99 -6.86 -21.23
N GLU A 84 29.71 -5.91 -21.81
CA GLU A 84 30.47 -4.93 -21.05
C GLU A 84 29.54 -3.78 -20.65
N ALA A 85 29.42 -3.57 -19.35
CA ALA A 85 28.82 -2.38 -18.77
C ALA A 85 29.97 -1.41 -18.42
N PRO A 86 30.25 -0.41 -19.29
CA PRO A 86 31.21 0.62 -18.97
C PRO A 86 30.63 1.56 -17.92
N PHE A 87 31.35 1.74 -16.83
CA PHE A 87 31.10 2.76 -15.82
C PHE A 87 32.21 3.81 -15.92
N GLU A 88 31.86 5.05 -16.24
CA GLU A 88 32.83 6.14 -16.12
C GLU A 88 32.79 6.66 -14.69
N LEU A 89 33.77 6.26 -13.89
CA LEU A 89 33.89 6.71 -12.51
C LEU A 89 34.96 7.77 -12.39
N ARG A 90 34.54 8.91 -11.87
CA ARG A 90 35.44 10.03 -11.62
C ARG A 90 36.27 9.80 -10.37
N ASP A 91 35.61 9.69 -9.22
CA ASP A 91 36.20 9.38 -7.92
C ASP A 91 35.24 8.45 -7.16
N GLY A 92 35.71 7.31 -6.66
CA GLY A 92 34.90 6.37 -5.87
C GLY A 92 35.43 4.95 -5.89
N THR A 93 34.73 4.04 -5.21
CA THR A 93 35.03 2.60 -5.25
C THR A 93 33.80 1.82 -5.68
N VAL A 94 34.00 0.95 -6.67
CA VAL A 94 32.97 -0.01 -7.09
C VAL A 94 33.21 -1.32 -6.38
N TYR A 95 32.15 -1.87 -5.80
CA TYR A 95 32.11 -3.17 -5.15
C TYR A 95 31.16 -4.09 -5.89
N ILE A 96 31.58 -5.32 -6.13
CA ILE A 96 30.73 -6.44 -6.53
C ILE A 96 30.71 -7.37 -5.31
N ASN A 97 29.53 -7.61 -4.75
CA ASN A 97 29.41 -8.45 -3.56
C ASN A 97 28.22 -9.40 -3.69
N GLY A 98 28.50 -10.68 -3.87
CA GLY A 98 27.51 -11.77 -3.95
C GLY A 98 27.29 -12.53 -2.64
N SER A 99 27.80 -12.03 -1.52
CA SER A 99 27.74 -12.71 -0.22
C SER A 99 26.32 -12.71 0.37
N TRP A 100 26.00 -13.79 1.09
CA TRP A 100 24.75 -13.93 1.84
C TRP A 100 24.54 -12.83 2.88
N ASP A 101 25.61 -12.39 3.53
CA ASP A 101 25.52 -11.38 4.59
C ASP A 101 25.25 -9.97 4.06
N ASP A 102 25.62 -9.71 2.79
CA ASP A 102 25.37 -8.43 2.10
C ASP A 102 23.91 -8.31 1.71
N SER A 103 23.37 -9.32 1.03
CA SER A 103 21.95 -9.35 0.66
C SER A 103 21.41 -10.73 0.28
N HIS A 104 20.19 -11.02 0.74
CA HIS A 104 19.50 -12.26 0.43
C HIS A 104 17.99 -12.12 0.48
N ILE A 105 17.31 -13.06 -0.17
CA ILE A 105 15.86 -13.21 -0.16
C ILE A 105 15.48 -14.62 0.28
N MET A 106 14.48 -14.68 1.16
CA MET A 106 13.90 -15.92 1.66
C MET A 106 12.40 -15.90 1.38
N ILE A 107 11.88 -16.97 0.80
CA ILE A 107 10.47 -17.10 0.45
C ILE A 107 9.95 -18.40 1.05
N TYR A 108 8.88 -18.30 1.83
CA TYR A 108 8.22 -19.42 2.48
C TYR A 108 6.76 -19.50 2.06
N ASP A 109 6.30 -20.72 1.86
CA ASP A 109 4.90 -21.09 1.84
C ASP A 109 4.46 -21.39 3.27
N TYR A 110 3.60 -20.56 3.84
CA TYR A 110 3.07 -20.71 5.19
C TYR A 110 1.67 -21.28 5.16
N ASN A 111 1.48 -22.50 5.67
CA ASN A 111 0.13 -23.05 5.85
C ASN A 111 -0.48 -22.51 7.15
N ASN A 112 -1.58 -21.78 7.02
CA ASN A 112 -2.26 -21.13 8.14
C ASN A 112 -3.05 -22.11 9.01
N THR A 113 -3.42 -23.28 8.49
CA THR A 113 -4.13 -24.36 9.21
C THR A 113 -3.20 -25.12 10.14
N THR A 114 -2.07 -25.62 9.61
CA THR A 114 -1.08 -26.41 10.35
C THR A 114 -0.04 -25.55 11.06
N LYS A 115 0.00 -24.25 10.77
CA LYS A 115 0.98 -23.27 11.29
C LYS A 115 2.43 -23.64 10.94
N THR A 116 2.66 -24.19 9.75
CA THR A 116 3.99 -24.64 9.28
C THR A 116 4.52 -23.80 8.13
N ASN A 117 5.82 -23.54 8.12
CA ASN A 117 6.54 -22.92 7.00
C ASN A 117 7.24 -23.99 6.15
N LYS A 118 7.06 -23.91 4.83
CA LYS A 118 7.82 -24.71 3.85
C LYS A 118 8.64 -23.76 2.98
N LEU A 119 9.95 -23.99 2.92
CA LEU A 119 10.86 -23.14 2.16
C LEU A 119 10.59 -23.30 0.66
N ILE A 120 10.24 -22.20 -0.02
CA ILE A 120 10.15 -22.13 -1.48
C ILE A 120 11.52 -21.78 -2.05
N TYR A 121 12.16 -20.73 -1.52
CA TYR A 121 13.40 -20.20 -2.05
C TYR A 121 14.27 -19.57 -0.98
N ASN A 122 15.59 -19.76 -1.12
CA ASN A 122 16.61 -19.21 -0.23
C ASN A 122 17.87 -18.90 -1.06
N GLY A 123 18.12 -17.63 -1.35
CA GLY A 123 19.20 -17.24 -2.26
C GLY A 123 19.78 -15.86 -1.97
N THR A 124 21.05 -15.69 -2.34
CA THR A 124 21.72 -14.37 -2.32
C THR A 124 21.16 -13.50 -3.43
N LEU A 125 20.95 -12.20 -3.17
CA LEU A 125 20.63 -11.23 -4.22
C LEU A 125 21.90 -10.69 -4.86
N GLY A 126 22.89 -10.35 -4.02
CA GLY A 126 24.12 -9.70 -4.43
C GLY A 126 23.92 -8.24 -4.86
N THR A 127 25.01 -7.48 -4.87
CA THR A 127 25.02 -6.05 -5.20
C THR A 127 26.19 -5.66 -6.08
N ILE A 128 25.98 -4.67 -6.96
CA ILE A 128 27.05 -3.88 -7.58
C ILE A 128 26.88 -2.45 -7.06
N ARG A 129 27.82 -1.96 -6.26
CA ARG A 129 27.71 -0.69 -5.54
C ARG A 129 28.82 0.25 -5.92
N CYS A 130 28.47 1.49 -6.26
CA CYS A 130 29.40 2.59 -6.40
C CYS A 130 29.32 3.46 -5.14
N VAL A 131 30.38 3.44 -4.34
CA VAL A 131 30.50 4.26 -3.11
C VAL A 131 31.31 5.51 -3.42
N MET A 132 30.72 6.67 -3.11
CA MET A 132 31.28 8.01 -3.28
C MET A 132 31.26 8.77 -1.93
N ASP A 133 31.87 9.95 -1.88
CA ASP A 133 32.03 10.73 -0.63
C ASP A 133 30.70 11.13 0.03
N HIS A 134 29.62 11.27 -0.75
CA HIS A 134 28.31 11.79 -0.29
C HIS A 134 27.16 10.80 -0.45
N GLY A 135 27.42 9.55 -0.85
CA GLY A 135 26.36 8.58 -1.08
C GLY A 135 26.83 7.32 -1.81
N GLU A 136 25.91 6.38 -1.95
CA GLU A 136 26.11 5.13 -2.67
C GLU A 136 24.97 4.92 -3.67
N VAL A 137 25.31 4.47 -4.87
CA VAL A 137 24.33 3.95 -5.84
C VAL A 137 24.59 2.47 -6.02
N GLY A 138 23.56 1.65 -5.85
CA GLY A 138 23.63 0.20 -5.94
C GLY A 138 22.64 -0.38 -6.93
N TYR A 139 23.09 -1.39 -7.67
CA TYR A 139 22.23 -2.27 -8.46
C TYR A 139 21.99 -3.59 -7.71
N GLN A 140 20.73 -3.96 -7.54
CA GLN A 140 20.32 -5.18 -6.84
C GLN A 140 18.97 -5.67 -7.37
N ALA A 141 18.89 -6.96 -7.70
CA ALA A 141 17.67 -7.63 -8.14
C ALA A 141 16.88 -6.90 -9.25
N GLY A 142 17.59 -6.22 -10.17
CA GLY A 142 16.98 -5.43 -11.24
C GLY A 142 16.72 -3.97 -10.91
N GLY A 143 16.65 -3.61 -9.62
CA GLY A 143 16.46 -2.23 -9.19
C GLY A 143 17.76 -1.45 -9.08
N ILE A 144 17.65 -0.13 -9.22
CA ILE A 144 18.71 0.83 -8.90
C ILE A 144 18.29 1.59 -7.65
N TRP A 145 19.18 1.61 -6.67
CA TRP A 145 18.93 2.16 -5.34
C TRP A 145 19.98 3.21 -5.01
N GLU A 146 19.54 4.31 -4.43
CA GLU A 146 20.39 5.29 -3.78
C GLU A 146 20.41 5.04 -2.28
N TYR A 147 21.54 5.27 -1.65
CA TYR A 147 21.68 5.27 -0.19
C TYR A 147 22.48 6.49 0.27
N VAL A 148 21.82 7.34 1.06
CA VAL A 148 22.34 8.60 1.60
C VAL A 148 21.81 8.76 3.03
N ASP A 149 22.66 9.23 3.95
CA ASP A 149 22.27 9.59 5.33
C ASP A 149 21.43 8.52 6.07
N ASN A 150 21.76 7.23 5.87
CA ASN A 150 21.06 6.09 6.46
C ASN A 150 19.60 5.89 5.99
N GLY A 151 19.23 6.57 4.90
CA GLY A 151 18.03 6.33 4.10
C GLY A 151 18.38 5.66 2.77
N SER A 152 17.38 5.04 2.16
CA SER A 152 17.50 4.48 0.81
C SER A 152 16.35 4.98 -0.06
N LEU A 153 16.62 5.32 -1.31
CA LEU A 153 15.63 5.72 -2.31
C LEU A 153 15.68 4.76 -3.51
N MET A 154 14.52 4.48 -4.09
CA MET A 154 14.44 3.74 -5.35
C MET A 154 14.58 4.70 -6.53
N ILE A 155 15.63 4.53 -7.35
CA ILE A 155 15.83 5.28 -8.60
C ILE A 155 15.13 4.56 -9.75
N SER A 156 15.33 3.24 -9.85
CA SER A 156 14.69 2.38 -10.85
C SER A 156 14.07 1.16 -10.17
N PRO A 157 12.83 0.79 -10.52
CA PRO A 157 12.13 -0.32 -9.88
C PRO A 157 12.77 -1.67 -10.21
N PRO A 158 12.76 -2.63 -9.25
CA PRO A 158 13.08 -4.02 -9.54
C PRO A 158 11.97 -4.69 -10.36
N ASP A 159 12.30 -5.76 -11.08
CA ASP A 159 11.43 -6.32 -12.15
C ASP A 159 10.29 -7.23 -11.67
N PHE A 160 9.87 -7.15 -10.41
CA PHE A 160 8.70 -7.93 -10.00
C PHE A 160 7.41 -7.24 -10.40
N ASP A 161 6.43 -8.04 -10.80
CA ASP A 161 5.12 -7.59 -11.26
C ASP A 161 4.01 -8.16 -10.38
N TYR A 162 3.03 -7.30 -10.05
CA TYR A 162 1.82 -7.71 -9.35
C TYR A 162 0.59 -7.10 -10.01
N ASN A 163 -0.33 -7.95 -10.46
CA ASN A 163 -1.54 -7.52 -11.17
C ASN A 163 -2.81 -7.57 -10.30
N GLY A 164 -2.66 -7.67 -8.97
CA GLY A 164 -3.76 -7.82 -8.02
C GLY A 164 -4.10 -9.26 -7.66
N VAL A 165 -3.60 -10.24 -8.42
CA VAL A 165 -3.91 -11.67 -8.21
C VAL A 165 -2.67 -12.56 -8.42
N THR A 166 -1.77 -12.17 -9.32
CA THR A 166 -0.55 -12.90 -9.66
C THR A 166 0.68 -12.09 -9.28
N LEU A 167 1.58 -12.67 -8.49
CA LEU A 167 2.94 -12.15 -8.28
C LEU A 167 3.91 -12.87 -9.22
N THR A 168 4.56 -12.13 -10.11
CA THR A 168 5.68 -12.63 -10.93
C THR A 168 6.97 -12.02 -10.40
N LEU A 169 7.84 -12.86 -9.83
CA LEU A 169 9.05 -12.45 -9.15
C LEU A 169 10.27 -13.10 -9.83
N PRO A 170 10.96 -12.40 -10.74
CA PRO A 170 12.24 -12.85 -11.26
C PRO A 170 13.36 -12.51 -10.27
N ILE A 171 14.02 -13.52 -9.69
CA ILE A 171 15.18 -13.34 -8.83
C ILE A 171 16.44 -13.35 -9.70
N MET A 172 17.07 -12.19 -9.83
CA MET A 172 18.37 -12.07 -10.48
C MET A 172 19.46 -11.94 -9.43
N ARG A 173 20.31 -12.97 -9.33
CA ARG A 173 21.41 -13.03 -8.38
C ARG A 173 22.67 -12.46 -9.01
N ILE A 174 23.39 -11.63 -8.28
CA ILE A 174 24.71 -11.15 -8.69
C ILE A 174 25.76 -11.98 -7.94
N SER A 175 26.65 -12.63 -8.69
CA SER A 175 27.78 -13.37 -8.13
C SER A 175 29.08 -12.68 -8.49
N GLY A 176 29.94 -12.51 -7.49
CA GLY A 176 31.25 -11.89 -7.60
C GLY A 176 31.67 -11.37 -6.21
N ASP A 177 32.97 -11.20 -6.01
CA ASP A 177 33.53 -10.62 -4.78
C ASP A 177 34.78 -9.84 -5.15
N GLU A 178 34.58 -8.66 -5.71
CA GLU A 178 35.65 -7.83 -6.24
C GLU A 178 35.42 -6.37 -5.85
N SER A 179 36.49 -5.60 -5.75
CA SER A 179 36.40 -4.15 -5.63
C SER A 179 37.48 -3.45 -6.44
N ILE A 180 37.15 -2.27 -6.94
CA ILE A 180 38.10 -1.43 -7.67
C ILE A 180 37.88 0.04 -7.32
N SER A 181 38.96 0.70 -6.93
CA SER A 181 38.95 2.15 -6.69
C SER A 181 39.36 2.88 -7.96
N ALA A 182 38.62 3.93 -8.30
CA ALA A 182 38.87 4.81 -9.43
C ALA A 182 39.12 6.24 -8.92
N THR A 183 40.20 6.86 -9.40
CA THR A 183 40.51 8.27 -9.16
C THR A 183 40.85 8.95 -10.49
N GLY A 184 40.38 10.19 -10.68
CA GLY A 184 40.73 11.01 -11.83
C GLY A 184 40.11 10.61 -13.17
N ASN A 185 38.81 10.31 -13.21
CA ASN A 185 38.06 9.96 -14.44
C ASN A 185 38.54 8.66 -15.11
N ARG A 186 38.54 7.56 -14.35
CA ARG A 186 38.86 6.23 -14.90
C ARG A 186 37.59 5.50 -15.31
N LYS A 187 37.62 4.97 -16.52
CA LYS A 187 36.60 4.04 -16.98
C LYS A 187 36.81 2.68 -16.29
N VAL A 188 35.82 2.24 -15.54
CA VAL A 188 35.73 0.89 -14.96
C VAL A 188 34.82 0.07 -15.87
N LEU A 189 35.27 -1.11 -16.25
CA LEU A 189 34.49 -2.04 -17.09
C LEU A 189 34.10 -3.22 -16.24
N ILE A 190 32.79 -3.43 -16.09
CA ILE A 190 32.24 -4.63 -15.45
C ILE A 190 31.82 -5.58 -16.58
N ASN A 191 32.43 -6.76 -16.57
CA ASN A 191 32.04 -7.89 -17.38
C ASN A 191 30.85 -8.56 -16.71
N VAL A 192 29.79 -8.77 -17.49
CA VAL A 192 28.56 -9.35 -17.00
C VAL A 192 28.18 -10.53 -17.89
N ASN A 193 28.01 -11.70 -17.28
CA ASN A 193 27.60 -12.92 -17.96
C ASN A 193 26.37 -13.53 -17.27
N SER A 194 25.28 -13.73 -18.01
CA SER A 194 24.04 -14.25 -17.46
C SER A 194 23.88 -15.75 -17.73
N THR A 195 23.38 -16.49 -16.75
CA THR A 195 22.95 -17.88 -16.91
C THR A 195 21.51 -17.99 -17.42
N ASN A 196 21.12 -19.18 -17.89
CA ASN A 196 19.73 -19.45 -18.23
C ASN A 196 18.85 -19.36 -16.98
N THR A 197 17.70 -18.70 -17.12
CA THR A 197 16.71 -18.62 -16.04
C THR A 197 16.06 -19.98 -15.79
N THR A 198 15.96 -20.39 -14.54
CA THR A 198 15.25 -21.61 -14.10
C THR A 198 13.92 -21.23 -13.46
N LEU A 199 12.90 -22.08 -13.66
CA LEU A 199 11.61 -21.93 -12.98
C LEU A 199 11.73 -22.55 -11.58
N ILE A 200 11.47 -21.75 -10.55
CA ILE A 200 11.47 -22.18 -9.15
C ILE A 200 10.05 -22.47 -8.67
N TYR A 201 9.08 -21.66 -9.08
CA TYR A 201 7.66 -21.82 -8.74
C TYR A 201 6.79 -21.47 -9.95
N PRO A 202 5.79 -22.29 -10.31
CA PRO A 202 5.42 -23.58 -9.70
C PRO A 202 6.41 -24.69 -10.10
N ASN A 203 6.41 -25.80 -9.35
CA ASN A 203 7.21 -26.99 -9.61
C ASN A 203 6.49 -28.27 -9.09
N ASP A 204 7.13 -29.44 -9.13
CA ASP A 204 6.54 -30.72 -8.67
C ASP A 204 6.08 -30.71 -7.20
N THR A 205 6.63 -29.80 -6.39
CA THR A 205 6.39 -29.67 -4.95
C THR A 205 5.41 -28.54 -4.60
N PHE A 206 5.30 -27.52 -5.46
CA PHE A 206 4.45 -26.35 -5.26
C PHE A 206 3.62 -26.05 -6.50
N ALA A 207 2.31 -26.08 -6.37
CA ALA A 207 1.38 -25.90 -7.47
C ALA A 207 0.86 -24.46 -7.56
N ASN A 208 0.48 -24.06 -8.77
CA ASN A 208 -0.43 -22.93 -9.00
C ASN A 208 -1.84 -23.47 -9.32
N PRO A 209 -2.92 -22.79 -8.87
CA PRO A 209 -2.94 -21.67 -7.92
C PRO A 209 -2.42 -22.06 -6.53
N ILE A 210 -1.99 -21.08 -5.76
CA ILE A 210 -1.62 -21.27 -4.35
C ILE A 210 -2.88 -21.69 -3.57
N THR A 211 -2.77 -22.69 -2.69
CA THR A 211 -3.89 -23.17 -1.86
C THR A 211 -4.47 -22.04 -1.00
N SER A 212 -5.78 -21.98 -0.81
CA SER A 212 -6.50 -20.86 -0.16
C SER A 212 -6.30 -20.71 1.36
N ASP A 213 -5.57 -21.61 2.02
CA ASP A 213 -5.22 -21.51 3.45
C ASP A 213 -3.73 -21.21 3.66
N HIS A 214 -3.04 -20.74 2.63
CA HIS A 214 -1.62 -20.48 2.65
C HIS A 214 -1.31 -18.96 2.66
N ALA A 215 -0.04 -18.62 2.86
CA ALA A 215 0.48 -17.28 2.66
C ALA A 215 1.92 -17.37 2.17
N ILE A 216 2.30 -16.49 1.25
CA ILE A 216 3.68 -16.36 0.79
C ILE A 216 4.37 -15.31 1.64
N ASN A 217 5.28 -15.76 2.50
CA ASN A 217 6.09 -14.90 3.35
C ASN A 217 7.43 -14.64 2.66
N ILE A 218 7.73 -13.37 2.41
CA ILE A 218 8.95 -12.91 1.75
C ILE A 218 9.75 -12.08 2.75
N THR A 219 11.00 -12.46 2.96
CA THR A 219 11.98 -11.68 3.73
C THR A 219 13.10 -11.26 2.80
N ILE A 220 13.36 -9.96 2.72
CA ILE A 220 14.49 -9.40 1.95
C ILE A 220 15.42 -8.72 2.93
N LYS A 221 16.65 -9.23 3.04
CA LYS A 221 17.75 -8.55 3.73
C LYS A 221 18.55 -7.77 2.70
N SER A 222 18.68 -6.46 2.92
CA SER A 222 19.42 -5.57 2.03
C SER A 222 19.73 -4.26 2.74
N LYS A 223 20.79 -3.57 2.33
CA LYS A 223 21.05 -2.18 2.74
C LYS A 223 19.92 -1.22 2.29
N TYR A 224 19.19 -1.58 1.23
CA TYR A 224 18.09 -0.79 0.65
C TYR A 224 16.70 -1.22 1.16
N TYR A 225 16.62 -1.93 2.30
CA TYR A 225 15.38 -2.53 2.82
C TYR A 225 14.20 -1.55 2.99
N LYS A 226 14.46 -0.27 3.27
CA LYS A 226 13.40 0.75 3.39
C LYS A 226 12.78 1.06 2.03
N ALA A 227 13.61 1.27 1.01
CA ALA A 227 13.14 1.49 -0.36
C ALA A 227 12.45 0.24 -0.92
N TRP A 228 12.90 -0.96 -0.54
CA TRP A 228 12.18 -2.21 -0.82
C TRP A 228 10.79 -2.23 -0.20
N ALA A 229 10.65 -1.83 1.07
CA ALA A 229 9.36 -1.75 1.74
C ALA A 229 8.43 -0.76 1.02
N ASP A 230 8.93 0.44 0.70
CA ASP A 230 8.16 1.45 -0.03
C ASP A 230 7.70 0.95 -1.40
N TYR A 231 8.59 0.30 -2.16
CA TYR A 231 8.25 -0.23 -3.48
C TYR A 231 7.24 -1.38 -3.40
N ILE A 232 7.36 -2.27 -2.41
CA ILE A 232 6.41 -3.37 -2.23
C ILE A 232 5.03 -2.83 -1.85
N ASN A 233 4.95 -1.86 -0.95
CA ASN A 233 3.70 -1.21 -0.58
C ASN A 233 3.09 -0.41 -1.74
N LEU A 234 3.91 0.12 -2.66
CA LEU A 234 3.43 0.81 -3.85
C LEU A 234 2.90 -0.17 -4.90
N ARG A 235 3.61 -1.28 -5.13
CA ARG A 235 3.29 -2.22 -6.22
C ARG A 235 2.24 -3.25 -5.81
N THR A 236 2.16 -3.57 -4.53
CA THR A 236 1.24 -4.53 -3.93
C THR A 236 0.36 -3.84 -2.90
N ARG A 237 -0.75 -4.46 -2.49
CA ARG A 237 -1.59 -3.98 -1.38
C ARG A 237 -1.20 -4.58 -0.03
N ALA A 238 0.04 -5.05 0.08
CA ALA A 238 0.56 -5.65 1.30
C ALA A 238 1.11 -4.56 2.24
N ASP A 239 1.14 -4.87 3.53
CA ASP A 239 1.81 -4.04 4.54
C ASP A 239 3.20 -4.62 4.82
N ALA A 240 4.22 -4.07 4.18
CA ALA A 240 5.60 -4.45 4.41
C ALA A 240 6.08 -3.98 5.79
N ILE A 241 6.63 -4.90 6.59
CA ILE A 241 7.14 -4.63 7.93
C ILE A 241 8.66 -4.50 7.87
N VAL A 242 9.16 -3.32 8.24
CA VAL A 242 10.58 -3.02 8.32
C VAL A 242 11.18 -3.49 9.65
N ASP A 243 12.33 -4.15 9.59
CA ASP A 243 13.17 -4.51 10.73
C ASP A 243 14.54 -3.83 10.60
N ASP A 244 14.67 -2.63 11.19
CA ASP A 244 15.91 -1.84 11.15
C ASP A 244 17.09 -2.58 11.80
N LYS A 245 16.85 -3.47 12.80
CA LYS A 245 17.93 -4.18 13.50
C LYS A 245 18.62 -5.18 12.59
N ASN A 246 17.85 -5.85 11.74
CA ASN A 246 18.35 -6.85 10.80
C ASN A 246 18.57 -6.28 9.39
N SER A 247 18.23 -5.00 9.15
CA SER A 247 18.25 -4.37 7.83
C SER A 247 17.46 -5.20 6.81
N SER A 248 16.23 -5.55 7.18
CA SER A 248 15.37 -6.42 6.39
C SER A 248 13.95 -5.90 6.34
N VAL A 249 13.23 -6.31 5.30
CA VAL A 249 11.79 -6.13 5.16
C VAL A 249 11.10 -7.49 5.10
N ASN A 250 9.99 -7.61 5.82
CA ASN A 250 9.16 -8.80 5.88
C ASN A 250 7.78 -8.50 5.30
N VAL A 251 7.31 -9.35 4.40
CA VAL A 251 6.04 -9.19 3.69
C VAL A 251 5.29 -10.50 3.75
N SER A 252 3.99 -10.45 4.04
CA SER A 252 3.12 -11.62 4.03
C SER A 252 1.99 -11.39 3.04
N LEU A 253 1.95 -12.22 2.01
CA LEU A 253 0.95 -12.19 0.95
C LEU A 253 0.01 -13.38 1.15
N ARG A 254 -1.17 -13.11 1.70
CA ARG A 254 -2.15 -14.18 2.01
C ARG A 254 -2.82 -14.68 0.75
N THR A 255 -3.27 -15.93 0.78
CA THR A 255 -4.03 -16.53 -0.32
C THR A 255 -5.43 -16.88 0.16
N GLY A 256 -6.41 -16.75 -0.75
CA GLY A 256 -7.80 -17.07 -0.47
C GLY A 256 -8.53 -16.05 0.39
N SER A 257 -9.86 -16.06 0.29
CA SER A 257 -10.75 -15.18 1.04
C SER A 257 -10.48 -15.30 2.56
N PRO A 258 -10.09 -14.24 3.27
CA PRO A 258 -9.78 -14.29 4.69
C PRO A 258 -10.98 -14.81 5.48
N ILE A 259 -10.84 -16.02 6.05
CA ILE A 259 -11.83 -16.55 6.98
C ILE A 259 -11.51 -15.98 8.36
N GLN A 260 -12.39 -15.10 8.84
CA GLN A 260 -12.44 -14.70 10.24
C GLN A 260 -13.41 -15.64 10.96
N SER A 261 -12.91 -16.33 11.98
CA SER A 261 -13.71 -17.23 12.82
C SER A 261 -13.32 -17.05 14.27
N GLY A 262 -14.31 -17.00 15.16
CA GLY A 262 -14.07 -16.78 16.57
C GLY A 262 -15.34 -16.52 17.37
N PRO A 263 -15.20 -16.15 18.66
CA PRO A 263 -16.33 -15.78 19.50
C PRO A 263 -17.13 -14.64 18.87
N ALA A 264 -18.46 -14.76 18.87
CA ALA A 264 -19.34 -13.75 18.28
C ALA A 264 -19.09 -12.36 18.90
N GLY A 265 -18.82 -12.30 20.21
CA GLY A 265 -18.48 -11.06 20.93
C GLY A 265 -17.23 -10.33 20.43
N SER A 266 -16.33 -10.98 19.70
CA SER A 266 -15.14 -10.34 19.13
C SER A 266 -15.42 -9.49 17.89
N GLY A 267 -16.61 -9.64 17.28
CA GLY A 267 -16.94 -8.94 16.04
C GLY A 267 -16.11 -9.42 14.84
N PHE A 268 -16.08 -8.60 13.79
CA PHE A 268 -15.35 -8.88 12.56
C PHE A 268 -14.92 -7.57 11.88
N ASN A 269 -14.09 -7.64 10.84
CA ASN A 269 -13.79 -6.48 10.00
C ASN A 269 -13.87 -6.88 8.52
N THR A 270 -13.91 -5.89 7.63
CA THR A 270 -13.89 -6.09 6.18
C THR A 270 -12.62 -5.51 5.56
N ILE A 271 -11.51 -5.56 6.31
CA ILE A 271 -10.21 -5.07 5.84
C ILE A 271 -9.83 -5.79 4.55
N GLY A 272 -9.54 -5.01 3.49
CA GLY A 272 -9.12 -5.54 2.20
C GLY A 272 -10.23 -6.14 1.33
N LEU A 273 -11.50 -6.09 1.75
CA LEU A 273 -12.63 -6.55 0.95
C LEU A 273 -12.61 -5.92 -0.46
N ASP A 274 -12.63 -6.78 -1.48
CA ASP A 274 -12.52 -6.34 -2.87
C ASP A 274 -13.86 -5.80 -3.38
N THR A 275 -13.95 -4.49 -3.46
CA THR A 275 -15.14 -3.75 -3.90
C THR A 275 -15.33 -3.75 -5.42
N SER A 276 -14.45 -4.42 -6.18
CA SER A 276 -14.69 -4.66 -7.62
C SER A 276 -15.66 -5.80 -7.89
N TYR A 277 -16.02 -6.59 -6.88
CA TYR A 277 -17.04 -7.64 -6.97
C TYR A 277 -18.38 -7.14 -6.41
N ASP A 278 -19.46 -7.42 -7.15
CA ASP A 278 -20.83 -7.08 -6.73
C ASP A 278 -21.32 -7.93 -5.54
N ALA A 279 -20.77 -9.14 -5.36
CA ALA A 279 -21.05 -10.03 -4.23
C ALA A 279 -19.70 -10.54 -3.66
N PRO A 280 -19.04 -9.74 -2.81
CA PRO A 280 -17.71 -10.05 -2.30
C PRO A 280 -17.72 -10.99 -1.09
N ILE A 281 -18.84 -11.15 -0.37
CA ILE A 281 -18.91 -12.05 0.79
C ILE A 281 -19.16 -13.49 0.32
N ASP A 282 -18.24 -14.40 0.64
CA ASP A 282 -18.31 -15.82 0.27
C ASP A 282 -18.98 -16.68 1.35
N LEU A 283 -18.86 -16.26 2.61
CA LEU A 283 -19.40 -16.96 3.78
C LEU A 283 -19.76 -15.94 4.85
N PHE A 284 -20.91 -16.09 5.49
CA PHE A 284 -21.19 -15.43 6.76
C PHE A 284 -22.21 -16.25 7.56
N ASN A 285 -21.75 -16.95 8.59
CA ASN A 285 -22.63 -17.64 9.55
C ASN A 285 -22.48 -17.08 10.94
N LEU A 286 -23.59 -17.13 11.66
CA LEU A 286 -23.72 -16.66 13.02
C LEU A 286 -24.41 -17.71 13.87
N HIS A 287 -23.81 -18.04 15.01
CA HIS A 287 -24.37 -18.94 16.01
C HIS A 287 -24.45 -18.20 17.35
N LEU A 288 -25.66 -17.96 17.83
CA LEU A 288 -25.91 -17.27 19.10
C LEU A 288 -26.59 -18.21 20.10
N MET A 289 -25.83 -18.62 21.11
CA MET A 289 -26.32 -19.45 22.21
C MET A 289 -26.89 -18.55 23.31
N PRO A 290 -28.10 -18.79 23.83
CA PRO A 290 -28.60 -18.00 24.97
C PRO A 290 -27.76 -18.24 26.25
N GLU A 291 -27.41 -17.16 26.96
CA GLU A 291 -26.73 -17.26 28.28
C GLU A 291 -27.68 -17.81 29.36
N ASN A 292 -28.93 -17.35 29.34
CA ASN A 292 -29.95 -17.74 30.32
C ASN A 292 -31.20 -18.27 29.62
N LYS A 293 -31.68 -19.42 30.09
CA LYS A 293 -32.87 -20.09 29.56
C LYS A 293 -34.11 -19.19 29.60
N GLY A 294 -34.75 -19.01 28.45
CA GLY A 294 -36.04 -18.34 28.32
C GLY A 294 -35.99 -16.82 28.53
N ASN A 295 -34.81 -16.21 28.47
CA ASN A 295 -34.64 -14.77 28.51
C ASN A 295 -34.45 -14.22 27.09
N ASP A 296 -34.79 -12.94 26.92
CA ASP A 296 -34.46 -12.15 25.75
C ASP A 296 -32.94 -11.98 25.64
N TYR A 297 -32.43 -11.79 24.43
CA TYR A 297 -31.08 -11.30 24.20
C TYR A 297 -30.98 -10.58 22.87
N ARG A 298 -29.93 -9.78 22.72
CA ARG A 298 -29.57 -9.07 21.49
C ARG A 298 -28.15 -9.40 21.07
N GLY A 299 -27.99 -9.89 19.84
CA GLY A 299 -26.74 -9.84 19.10
C GLY A 299 -26.65 -8.53 18.32
N SER A 300 -25.52 -7.84 18.39
CA SER A 300 -25.29 -6.60 17.62
C SER A 300 -23.90 -6.60 17.01
N PHE A 301 -23.81 -6.18 15.75
CA PHE A 301 -22.56 -5.93 15.04
C PHE A 301 -22.63 -4.57 14.37
N ASP A 302 -21.83 -3.64 14.86
CA ASP A 302 -21.91 -2.22 14.52
C ASP A 302 -20.56 -1.76 13.96
N ALA A 303 -20.58 -1.15 12.78
CA ALA A 303 -19.43 -0.45 12.23
C ALA A 303 -19.80 1.00 11.91
N LYS A 304 -18.94 1.93 12.33
CA LYS A 304 -19.02 3.34 12.00
C LYS A 304 -17.71 3.80 11.38
N ILE A 305 -17.78 4.40 10.20
CA ILE A 305 -16.61 4.91 9.50
C ILE A 305 -16.40 6.41 9.81
N PRO A 306 -15.20 6.98 9.61
CA PRO A 306 -14.87 8.35 10.03
C PRO A 306 -15.79 9.45 9.47
N SER A 307 -16.34 9.21 8.27
CA SER A 307 -17.29 10.08 7.58
C SER A 307 -18.70 10.10 8.20
N GLY A 308 -18.96 9.21 9.17
CA GLY A 308 -20.18 9.18 9.95
C GLY A 308 -21.19 8.13 9.52
N GLN A 309 -21.03 7.51 8.34
CA GLN A 309 -21.86 6.38 7.91
C GLN A 309 -21.69 5.22 8.89
N GLU A 310 -22.79 4.52 9.11
CA GLU A 310 -22.89 3.46 10.08
C GLU A 310 -23.77 2.33 9.55
N PHE A 311 -23.34 1.10 9.81
CA PHE A 311 -24.14 -0.09 9.52
C PHE A 311 -24.20 -0.98 10.75
N ARG A 312 -25.41 -1.39 11.11
CA ARG A 312 -25.71 -2.17 12.30
C ARG A 312 -26.52 -3.40 11.94
N ILE A 313 -26.10 -4.55 12.45
CA ILE A 313 -26.80 -5.82 12.31
C ILE A 313 -27.28 -6.23 13.70
N TYR A 314 -28.59 -6.30 13.88
CA TYR A 314 -29.22 -6.80 15.10
C TYR A 314 -29.84 -8.18 14.86
N VAL A 315 -29.59 -9.09 15.80
CA VAL A 315 -30.26 -10.39 15.88
C VAL A 315 -30.83 -10.52 17.28
N ASP A 316 -32.14 -10.36 17.37
CA ASP A 316 -32.86 -10.30 18.63
C ASP A 316 -33.64 -11.58 18.87
N ARG A 317 -33.51 -12.13 20.07
CA ARG A 317 -34.47 -13.10 20.60
C ARG A 317 -35.38 -12.35 21.56
N THR A 318 -36.67 -12.29 21.25
CA THR A 318 -37.66 -11.69 22.15
C THR A 318 -38.62 -12.77 22.65
N THR A 319 -38.81 -12.82 23.96
CA THR A 319 -39.84 -13.57 24.65
C THR A 319 -41.03 -12.63 24.87
N GLY A 320 -41.97 -12.65 23.93
CA GLY A 320 -43.17 -11.84 24.02
C GLY A 320 -44.19 -12.38 25.03
N ASN A 321 -45.02 -11.49 25.60
CA ASN A 321 -46.30 -11.89 26.21
C ASN A 321 -47.10 -12.70 25.18
N ASN A 322 -47.72 -13.81 25.62
CA ASN A 322 -48.51 -14.78 24.82
C ASN A 322 -47.74 -15.95 24.15
N ASN A 323 -46.58 -16.36 24.66
CA ASN A 323 -45.84 -17.56 24.20
C ASN A 323 -45.44 -17.54 22.69
N LYS A 324 -45.34 -16.36 22.08
CA LYS A 324 -44.74 -16.21 20.75
C LYS A 324 -43.28 -15.84 20.93
N GLU A 325 -42.42 -16.85 20.99
CA GLU A 325 -40.97 -16.67 20.92
C GLU A 325 -40.56 -16.67 19.44
N TYR A 326 -39.89 -15.62 19.01
CA TYR A 326 -39.33 -15.54 17.67
C TYR A 326 -37.96 -14.86 17.73
N ALA A 327 -37.15 -15.15 16.71
CA ALA A 327 -35.95 -14.37 16.44
C ALA A 327 -36.33 -13.28 15.44
N SER A 328 -35.77 -12.09 15.56
CA SER A 328 -35.85 -11.06 14.52
C SER A 328 -34.47 -10.60 14.10
N ILE A 329 -34.37 -10.24 12.83
CA ILE A 329 -33.16 -9.65 12.26
C ILE A 329 -33.53 -8.24 11.84
N THR A 330 -32.75 -7.27 12.32
CA THR A 330 -32.87 -5.86 11.92
C THR A 330 -31.55 -5.39 11.36
N LEU A 331 -31.54 -4.86 10.14
CA LEU A 331 -30.37 -4.21 9.56
C LEU A 331 -30.64 -2.70 9.51
N VAL A 332 -29.72 -1.90 10.03
CA VAL A 332 -29.84 -0.44 10.06
C VAL A 332 -28.63 0.15 9.38
N TYR A 333 -28.85 0.84 8.27
CA TYR A 333 -27.84 1.68 7.62
C TYR A 333 -28.19 3.15 7.85
N ASN A 334 -27.21 3.93 8.27
CA ASN A 334 -27.35 5.36 8.50
C ASN A 334 -26.23 6.11 7.78
N ASP A 335 -26.60 7.06 6.94
CA ASP A 335 -25.71 7.96 6.24
C ASP A 335 -26.09 9.41 6.56
N PRO A 336 -25.51 9.99 7.62
CA PRO A 336 -25.81 11.34 8.04
C PRO A 336 -25.34 12.40 7.03
N VAL A 337 -24.40 12.05 6.13
CA VAL A 337 -23.88 12.98 5.11
C VAL A 337 -24.96 13.25 4.05
N ASN A 338 -25.68 12.21 3.65
CA ASN A 338 -26.77 12.30 2.68
C ASN A 338 -28.16 12.37 3.32
N GLY A 339 -28.25 12.32 4.65
CA GLY A 339 -29.51 12.34 5.39
C GLY A 339 -30.35 11.08 5.19
N VAL A 340 -29.71 9.94 4.94
CA VAL A 340 -30.37 8.67 4.63
C VAL A 340 -30.33 7.76 5.85
N THR A 341 -31.47 7.15 6.16
CA THR A 341 -31.56 6.07 7.14
C THR A 341 -32.43 4.97 6.56
N GLU A 342 -31.92 3.74 6.57
CA GLU A 342 -32.57 2.58 5.98
C GLU A 342 -32.65 1.46 7.02
N ILE A 343 -33.86 0.93 7.22
CA ILE A 343 -34.13 -0.11 8.20
C ILE A 343 -34.81 -1.28 7.48
N TRP A 344 -34.22 -2.46 7.64
CA TRP A 344 -34.74 -3.71 7.11
C TRP A 344 -35.06 -4.67 8.24
N TYR A 345 -36.23 -5.28 8.20
CA TYR A 345 -36.71 -6.11 9.30
C TYR A 345 -37.34 -7.41 8.82
N THR A 346 -37.04 -8.50 9.51
CA THR A 346 -37.76 -9.76 9.38
C THR A 346 -37.89 -10.50 10.70
N VAL A 347 -38.82 -11.44 10.73
CA VAL A 347 -38.97 -12.42 11.80
C VAL A 347 -38.48 -13.76 11.28
N TYR A 348 -37.44 -14.28 11.91
CA TYR A 348 -36.92 -15.61 11.67
C TYR A 348 -37.66 -16.62 12.57
N PRO A 349 -38.40 -17.59 12.00
CA PRO A 349 -39.11 -18.59 12.78
C PRO A 349 -38.14 -19.39 13.65
N HIS A 350 -38.26 -19.28 14.98
CA HIS A 350 -37.44 -20.01 15.93
C HIS A 350 -38.35 -20.75 16.91
N TYR A 351 -38.13 -22.06 17.08
CA TYR A 351 -38.96 -22.90 17.95
C TYR A 351 -38.36 -22.99 19.35
N ARG A 352 -39.21 -22.98 20.36
CA ARG A 352 -38.81 -23.12 21.77
C ARG A 352 -38.31 -24.54 22.07
N LYS A 353 -37.00 -24.70 22.29
CA LYS A 353 -36.49 -25.74 23.20
C LYS A 353 -35.57 -25.13 24.25
N GLU A 354 -35.39 -25.85 25.34
CA GLU A 354 -34.53 -25.44 26.43
C GLU A 354 -33.11 -25.27 25.89
N MET A 355 -32.63 -24.03 25.81
CA MET A 355 -31.27 -23.67 25.37
C MET A 355 -31.00 -23.80 23.86
N ASP A 356 -32.02 -23.74 22.99
CA ASP A 356 -31.76 -23.77 21.54
C ASP A 356 -31.04 -22.49 21.06
N PRO A 357 -29.94 -22.63 20.31
CA PRO A 357 -29.21 -21.50 19.70
C PRO A 357 -29.97 -20.92 18.51
N ILE A 358 -29.65 -19.68 18.16
CA ILE A 358 -30.01 -19.09 16.86
C ILE A 358 -28.86 -19.33 15.90
N ASP A 359 -29.07 -20.22 14.94
CA ASP A 359 -28.17 -20.47 13.81
C ASP A 359 -28.68 -19.72 12.57
N LEU A 360 -27.87 -18.80 12.06
CA LEU A 360 -28.19 -17.98 10.90
C LEU A 360 -27.10 -18.10 9.84
N ASN A 361 -27.53 -18.47 8.63
CA ASN A 361 -26.78 -18.18 7.42
C ASN A 361 -27.13 -16.74 7.02
N MET A 362 -26.19 -15.81 7.20
CA MET A 362 -26.38 -14.39 6.87
C MET A 362 -26.37 -14.14 5.34
N LEU A 363 -26.09 -15.17 4.54
CA LEU A 363 -26.18 -15.14 3.07
C LEU A 363 -27.39 -15.94 2.57
N ASN A 364 -28.47 -16.00 3.35
CA ASN A 364 -29.69 -16.75 3.00
C ASN A 364 -30.51 -16.02 1.92
N HIS A 365 -30.68 -16.68 0.76
CA HIS A 365 -31.48 -16.19 -0.38
C HIS A 365 -32.99 -16.39 -0.23
N GLU A 366 -33.45 -17.16 0.75
CA GLU A 366 -34.86 -17.48 0.98
C GLU A 366 -35.47 -16.66 2.13
N LEU A 367 -34.64 -15.97 2.92
CA LEU A 367 -35.08 -15.13 4.02
C LEU A 367 -35.23 -13.68 3.56
N TYR A 368 -36.46 -13.21 3.45
CA TYR A 368 -36.77 -11.83 3.02
C TYR A 368 -36.92 -10.90 4.22
N LEU A 369 -36.35 -9.69 4.09
CA LEU A 369 -36.54 -8.58 5.01
C LEU A 369 -37.36 -7.49 4.30
N ASN A 370 -38.25 -6.86 5.07
CA ASN A 370 -39.07 -5.75 4.59
C ASN A 370 -38.37 -4.44 4.92
N TYR A 371 -38.38 -3.50 3.99
CA TYR A 371 -38.02 -2.12 4.25
C TYR A 371 -39.09 -1.47 5.12
N VAL A 372 -38.69 -0.92 6.27
CA VAL A 372 -39.62 -0.37 7.27
C VAL A 372 -39.19 1.02 7.70
N SER A 373 -40.16 1.86 8.08
CA SER A 373 -39.87 3.20 8.59
C SER A 373 -39.37 3.20 10.04
N GLU A 374 -39.74 2.19 10.81
CA GLU A 374 -39.28 2.02 12.19
C GLU A 374 -39.14 0.52 12.43
N SER A 375 -38.13 0.13 13.20
CA SER A 375 -38.06 -1.25 13.66
C SER A 375 -39.25 -1.53 14.58
N PRO A 376 -39.97 -2.65 14.40
CA PRO A 376 -41.00 -3.09 15.34
C PRO A 376 -40.48 -3.35 16.75
N ASP A 377 -39.16 -3.48 16.92
CA ASP A 377 -38.52 -3.56 18.22
C ASP A 377 -38.32 -2.16 18.83
N LYS A 378 -38.99 -1.93 19.97
CA LYS A 378 -38.97 -0.67 20.73
C LYS A 378 -37.58 -0.23 21.16
N GLN A 379 -36.58 -1.13 21.13
CA GLN A 379 -35.20 -0.83 21.52
C GLN A 379 -34.30 -0.38 20.36
N VAL A 380 -34.86 -0.13 19.16
CA VAL A 380 -34.17 0.50 18.01
C VAL A 380 -34.78 1.90 17.72
N SER A 381 -35.54 2.44 18.68
CA SER A 381 -36.41 3.63 18.52
C SER A 381 -35.72 4.99 18.47
N ASP A 382 -34.38 5.04 18.46
CA ASP A 382 -33.61 6.30 18.50
C ASP A 382 -33.35 6.93 17.12
N TYR A 383 -33.91 6.38 16.03
CA TYR A 383 -33.70 6.88 14.67
C TYR A 383 -34.97 7.52 14.07
N PRO A 384 -35.26 8.80 14.36
CA PRO A 384 -36.37 9.51 13.75
C PRO A 384 -36.08 9.83 12.27
N HIS A 385 -37.04 9.52 11.40
CA HIS A 385 -36.99 9.87 9.98
C HIS A 385 -37.07 11.38 9.75
N SER A 386 -36.27 11.87 8.80
CA SER A 386 -36.62 13.02 7.98
C SER A 386 -36.60 12.63 6.49
N SER A 387 -37.77 12.33 5.93
CA SER A 387 -38.12 12.34 4.49
C SER A 387 -37.21 11.63 3.46
N ILE A 388 -37.68 10.46 2.97
CA ILE A 388 -37.49 9.75 1.66
C ILE A 388 -36.54 10.44 0.65
N PRO A 389 -35.50 9.79 0.05
CA PRO A 389 -35.42 8.40 -0.45
C PRO A 389 -34.18 7.56 -0.05
N SER A 390 -34.15 6.26 -0.40
CA SER A 390 -32.99 5.36 -0.27
C SER A 390 -31.90 5.69 -1.30
N ALA A 391 -30.85 6.42 -0.92
CA ALA A 391 -29.80 6.78 -1.86
C ALA A 391 -28.76 5.65 -2.11
N SER A 392 -28.83 4.53 -1.39
CA SER A 392 -27.81 3.48 -1.41
C SER A 392 -28.04 2.43 -2.51
N TRP A 393 -29.30 2.00 -2.67
CA TRP A 393 -29.78 1.02 -3.66
C TRP A 393 -29.87 1.64 -5.06
N GLY A 394 -28.72 2.01 -5.61
CA GLY A 394 -28.63 2.72 -6.89
C GLY A 394 -27.24 3.21 -7.25
N ARG A 395 -26.22 3.01 -6.41
CA ARG A 395 -24.82 3.15 -6.85
C ARG A 395 -24.39 1.81 -7.42
N ASN A 396 -24.25 1.75 -8.74
CA ASN A 396 -23.71 0.59 -9.45
C ASN A 396 -22.44 0.10 -8.74
N MET A 397 -22.49 -1.13 -8.21
CA MET A 397 -21.41 -1.77 -7.45
C MET A 397 -20.12 -1.96 -8.28
N SER A 398 -20.19 -1.75 -9.60
CA SER A 398 -19.09 -1.84 -10.56
C SER A 398 -18.63 -0.50 -11.18
N SER A 399 -19.27 0.64 -10.90
CA SER A 399 -18.96 1.91 -11.59
C SER A 399 -18.39 3.00 -10.64
N PRO A 400 -17.06 3.17 -10.59
CA PRO A 400 -16.45 4.28 -9.88
C PRO A 400 -16.75 5.58 -10.62
N TRP A 401 -17.45 6.49 -9.94
CA TRP A 401 -17.67 7.91 -10.24
C TRP A 401 -17.48 8.35 -11.71
N ASN A 402 -18.58 8.41 -12.48
CA ASN A 402 -18.66 9.26 -13.66
C ASN A 402 -19.50 10.50 -13.31
N PRO A 403 -18.92 11.73 -13.30
CA PRO A 403 -19.66 12.96 -13.00
C PRO A 403 -20.73 13.31 -14.05
N TRP A 404 -20.82 12.55 -15.14
CA TRP A 404 -21.77 12.76 -16.24
C TRP A 404 -22.95 11.78 -16.25
N ASN A 405 -23.02 10.80 -15.34
CA ASN A 405 -24.19 9.93 -15.26
C ASN A 405 -25.36 10.71 -14.66
N SER A 406 -26.21 11.23 -15.54
CA SER A 406 -27.53 11.74 -15.18
C SER A 406 -28.40 10.58 -14.67
N PRO A 407 -29.38 10.83 -13.79
CA PRO A 407 -30.35 9.81 -13.39
C PRO A 407 -31.06 9.29 -14.65
N GLY A 408 -30.73 8.08 -15.12
CA GLY A 408 -31.36 7.48 -16.30
C GLY A 408 -30.47 6.75 -17.32
N SER A 409 -29.16 6.61 -17.14
CA SER A 409 -28.37 5.72 -18.01
C SER A 409 -28.52 4.26 -17.55
N ILE A 410 -29.50 3.56 -18.12
CA ILE A 410 -29.74 2.12 -17.95
C ILE A 410 -28.60 1.35 -18.62
N ASP A 411 -27.88 0.54 -17.84
CA ASP A 411 -26.94 -0.46 -18.36
C ASP A 411 -27.75 -1.67 -18.85
N THR A 412 -27.60 -2.03 -20.13
CA THR A 412 -28.43 -3.06 -20.79
C THR A 412 -27.67 -4.35 -21.09
N ASP A 413 -26.54 -4.61 -20.43
CA ASP A 413 -25.74 -5.82 -20.65
C ASP A 413 -26.47 -7.09 -20.15
N PRO A 414 -26.90 -8.01 -21.04
CA PRO A 414 -27.63 -9.23 -20.66
C PRO A 414 -26.75 -10.31 -20.00
N SER A 415 -25.44 -10.09 -19.85
CA SER A 415 -24.52 -11.04 -19.23
C SER A 415 -24.35 -10.88 -17.71
N LYS A 416 -24.91 -9.82 -17.12
CA LYS A 416 -24.99 -9.62 -15.67
C LYS A 416 -26.12 -10.48 -15.11
N THR A 417 -25.78 -11.51 -14.35
CA THR A 417 -26.75 -12.34 -13.63
C THR A 417 -27.33 -11.53 -12.46
N GLU A 418 -28.44 -10.84 -12.75
CA GLU A 418 -29.47 -10.32 -11.83
C GLU A 418 -28.99 -9.98 -10.40
N TYR A 419 -28.23 -8.89 -10.28
CA TYR A 419 -28.17 -8.05 -9.08
C TYR A 419 -28.70 -6.63 -9.33
N ASP A 420 -29.08 -6.36 -10.57
CA ASP A 420 -29.65 -5.09 -11.00
C ASP A 420 -31.17 -5.19 -10.89
N ASP A 421 -31.76 -4.45 -9.95
CA ASP A 421 -32.98 -3.74 -10.31
C ASP A 421 -32.51 -2.55 -11.16
N PRO A 422 -32.66 -2.60 -12.50
CA PRO A 422 -32.15 -1.58 -13.40
C PRO A 422 -32.93 -0.25 -13.30
N THR A 423 -33.95 -0.17 -12.43
CA THR A 423 -34.83 1.00 -12.37
C THR A 423 -34.31 2.15 -11.53
N TYR A 424 -33.19 2.02 -10.80
CA TYR A 424 -32.64 3.09 -9.94
C TYR A 424 -33.75 3.73 -9.07
N ARG A 425 -34.73 2.93 -8.65
CA ARG A 425 -35.85 3.44 -7.90
C ARG A 425 -35.55 3.33 -6.42
N ASP A 426 -35.91 4.40 -5.75
CA ASP A 426 -35.94 4.44 -4.29
C ASP A 426 -36.74 3.24 -3.78
N VAL A 427 -36.22 2.57 -2.77
CA VAL A 427 -36.87 1.48 -2.06
C VAL A 427 -38.08 2.03 -1.32
N ASP A 428 -39.25 1.47 -1.58
CA ASP A 428 -40.49 1.89 -0.94
C ASP A 428 -40.77 1.08 0.34
N ILE A 429 -41.44 1.71 1.32
CA ILE A 429 -41.84 1.01 2.55
C ILE A 429 -42.67 -0.23 2.21
N GLY A 430 -42.26 -1.38 2.76
CA GLY A 430 -42.86 -2.68 2.50
C GLY A 430 -42.22 -3.45 1.35
N GLU A 431 -41.27 -2.87 0.60
CA GLU A 431 -40.46 -3.61 -0.36
C GLU A 431 -39.61 -4.68 0.35
N GLN A 432 -39.34 -5.78 -0.35
CA GLN A 432 -38.61 -6.92 0.18
C GLN A 432 -37.29 -7.13 -0.57
N LYS A 433 -36.23 -7.40 0.19
CA LYS A 433 -34.94 -7.90 -0.31
C LYS A 433 -34.52 -9.11 0.50
N THR A 434 -33.71 -9.99 -0.08
CA THR A 434 -33.21 -11.15 0.67
C THR A 434 -32.15 -10.72 1.69
N LEU A 435 -31.98 -11.49 2.76
CA LEU A 435 -30.91 -11.28 3.74
C LEU A 435 -29.55 -11.29 3.03
N HIS A 436 -29.38 -12.20 2.06
CA HIS A 436 -28.21 -12.24 1.21
C HIS A 436 -27.91 -10.90 0.54
N ASP A 437 -28.86 -10.34 -0.20
CA ASP A 437 -28.64 -9.11 -0.99
C ASP A 437 -28.29 -7.93 -0.08
N LEU A 438 -28.98 -7.83 1.06
CA LEU A 438 -28.76 -6.77 2.04
C LEU A 438 -27.36 -6.85 2.68
N ILE A 439 -26.92 -8.07 3.03
CA ILE A 439 -25.60 -8.28 3.62
C ILE A 439 -24.49 -8.03 2.60
N GLN A 440 -24.63 -8.50 1.36
CA GLN A 440 -23.68 -8.18 0.29
C GLN A 440 -23.59 -6.67 0.08
N HIS A 441 -24.74 -6.00 -0.07
CA HIS A 441 -24.83 -4.59 -0.37
C HIS A 441 -24.20 -3.71 0.72
N TYR A 442 -24.64 -3.83 1.97
CA TYR A 442 -24.20 -2.91 3.02
C TYR A 442 -22.76 -3.18 3.48
N LEU A 443 -22.30 -4.43 3.50
CA LEU A 443 -20.89 -4.72 3.79
C LEU A 443 -19.97 -4.22 2.67
N TRP A 444 -20.36 -4.37 1.40
CA TRP A 444 -19.67 -3.77 0.26
C TRP A 444 -19.65 -2.24 0.37
N LEU A 445 -20.80 -1.61 0.63
CA LEU A 445 -20.94 -0.15 0.69
C LEU A 445 -20.09 0.46 1.80
N MET A 446 -20.12 -0.14 3.00
CA MET A 446 -19.28 0.29 4.12
C MET A 446 -17.79 0.18 3.77
N SER A 447 -17.39 -0.92 3.12
CA SER A 447 -16.00 -1.14 2.71
C SER A 447 -15.56 -0.13 1.65
N TYR A 448 -16.39 0.11 0.64
CA TYR A 448 -16.13 1.08 -0.42
C TYR A 448 -15.95 2.50 0.14
N GLN A 449 -16.86 2.95 1.01
CA GLN A 449 -16.78 4.29 1.61
C GLN A 449 -15.56 4.44 2.53
N ALA A 450 -15.21 3.40 3.29
CA ALA A 450 -14.03 3.40 4.13
C ALA A 450 -12.72 3.46 3.33
N GLN A 451 -12.65 2.72 2.21
CA GLN A 451 -11.51 2.68 1.30
C GLN A 451 -11.24 4.04 0.65
N LEU A 452 -12.30 4.81 0.31
CA LEU A 452 -12.14 6.19 -0.18
C LEU A 452 -11.47 7.14 0.84
N GLN A 453 -11.35 6.72 2.09
CA GLN A 453 -10.76 7.48 3.20
C GLN A 453 -9.51 6.80 3.78
N ASP A 454 -8.94 5.81 3.09
CA ASP A 454 -7.82 5.00 3.57
C ASP A 454 -8.08 4.38 4.96
N THR A 455 -9.33 3.98 5.21
CA THR A 455 -9.77 3.35 6.46
C THR A 455 -10.45 2.01 6.19
N ASN A 456 -10.81 1.27 7.25
CA ASN A 456 -11.52 0.01 7.13
C ASN A 456 -12.68 -0.09 8.12
N PRO A 457 -13.83 -0.68 7.73
CA PRO A 457 -14.93 -0.93 8.66
C PRO A 457 -14.55 -2.04 9.64
N VAL A 458 -14.69 -1.76 10.93
CA VAL A 458 -14.58 -2.73 12.02
C VAL A 458 -15.93 -2.86 12.68
N PHE A 459 -16.53 -4.04 12.58
CA PHE A 459 -17.81 -4.39 13.16
C PHE A 459 -17.58 -4.93 14.58
N THR A 460 -17.85 -4.08 15.56
CA THR A 460 -17.74 -4.43 16.98
C THR A 460 -19.08 -4.77 17.57
N THR A 461 -19.09 -5.42 18.74
CA THR A 461 -20.31 -5.63 19.51
C THR A 461 -20.50 -4.49 20.52
N ASP A 462 -21.69 -3.86 20.53
CA ASP A 462 -22.22 -3.02 21.62
C ASP A 462 -21.45 -1.71 21.98
N VAL A 463 -21.64 -0.64 21.20
CA VAL A 463 -21.09 0.73 21.48
C VAL A 463 -22.02 1.57 22.37
N ASP A 464 -23.33 1.32 22.35
CA ASP A 464 -24.34 2.18 22.97
C ASP A 464 -25.11 1.47 24.11
N ASN A 465 -24.41 1.21 25.22
CA ASN A 465 -25.01 1.16 26.55
C ASN A 465 -26.01 0.00 26.85
N LYS A 466 -25.48 -1.24 26.92
CA LYS A 466 -25.95 -2.37 27.76
C LYS A 466 -27.47 -2.60 27.88
N PRO A 467 -28.05 -3.51 27.10
CA PRO A 467 -29.01 -4.45 27.65
C PRO A 467 -28.26 -5.42 28.58
N LYS A 468 -28.80 -5.74 29.76
CA LYS A 468 -28.27 -6.75 30.71
C LYS A 468 -28.36 -8.20 30.18
N TRP A 469 -28.53 -8.38 28.87
CA TRP A 469 -29.06 -9.59 28.26
C TRP A 469 -28.18 -10.02 27.08
N LYS A 470 -27.19 -10.85 27.35
CA LYS A 470 -26.22 -11.31 26.36
C LYS A 470 -26.50 -12.76 25.98
N TYR A 471 -26.16 -13.09 24.75
CA TYR A 471 -25.87 -14.48 24.38
C TYR A 471 -24.60 -14.94 25.12
N ASP A 472 -24.39 -16.24 25.26
CA ASP A 472 -23.17 -16.77 25.86
C ASP A 472 -21.98 -16.54 24.93
N ASP A 473 -21.16 -15.55 25.25
CA ASP A 473 -19.96 -15.18 24.48
C ASP A 473 -18.94 -16.32 24.33
N LYS A 474 -18.95 -17.33 25.20
CA LYS A 474 -18.00 -18.45 25.14
C LYS A 474 -18.39 -19.53 24.14
N THR A 475 -19.69 -19.69 23.90
CA THR A 475 -20.23 -20.74 23.04
C THR A 475 -20.81 -20.18 21.75
N SER A 476 -21.11 -18.89 21.71
CA SER A 476 -21.53 -18.18 20.50
C SER A 476 -20.34 -17.84 19.62
N TRP A 477 -20.47 -18.07 18.32
CA TRP A 477 -19.40 -17.89 17.35
C TRP A 477 -19.93 -17.28 16.06
N LEU A 478 -19.02 -16.69 15.30
CA LEU A 478 -19.27 -16.27 13.93
C LEU A 478 -18.18 -16.80 13.02
N ASN A 479 -18.51 -16.97 11.74
CA ASN A 479 -17.52 -17.06 10.68
C ASN A 479 -17.90 -16.14 9.53
N ILE A 480 -16.92 -15.46 8.96
CA ILE A 480 -17.11 -14.63 7.77
C ILE A 480 -15.90 -14.79 6.84
N SER A 481 -16.15 -14.83 5.54
CA SER A 481 -15.14 -14.87 4.49
C SER A 481 -15.59 -14.01 3.33
N PHE A 482 -14.64 -13.32 2.70
CA PHE A 482 -14.92 -12.44 1.58
C PHE A 482 -13.73 -12.40 0.61
N LYS A 483 -13.99 -12.12 -0.65
CA LYS A 483 -12.97 -11.85 -1.66
C LYS A 483 -12.16 -10.65 -1.20
N SER A 484 -10.87 -10.84 -0.94
CA SER A 484 -9.96 -9.76 -0.57
C SER A 484 -9.09 -9.37 -1.76
N SER A 485 -8.91 -8.06 -1.90
CA SER A 485 -8.04 -7.45 -2.90
C SER A 485 -6.56 -7.47 -2.51
N ASN A 486 -6.27 -7.95 -1.30
CA ASN A 486 -4.93 -8.09 -0.76
C ASN A 486 -4.40 -9.53 -0.91
N ASP A 487 -5.20 -10.44 -1.49
CA ASP A 487 -4.83 -11.85 -1.59
C ASP A 487 -4.17 -12.19 -2.92
N ILE A 488 -3.06 -12.92 -2.85
CA ILE A 488 -2.43 -13.50 -4.04
C ILE A 488 -3.05 -14.87 -4.33
N LYS A 489 -3.25 -15.20 -5.61
CA LYS A 489 -3.73 -16.52 -6.06
C LYS A 489 -2.67 -17.26 -6.86
N TYR A 490 -1.81 -16.55 -7.57
CA TYR A 490 -0.75 -17.16 -8.39
C TYR A 490 0.61 -16.57 -8.02
N LEU A 491 1.63 -17.43 -8.00
CA LEU A 491 3.02 -17.02 -7.86
C LEU A 491 3.81 -17.59 -9.05
N TYR A 492 4.68 -16.79 -9.64
CA TYR A 492 5.67 -17.26 -10.61
C TYR A 492 7.03 -16.79 -10.14
N LEU A 493 7.91 -17.72 -9.82
CA LEU A 493 9.25 -17.44 -9.34
C LEU A 493 10.26 -18.04 -10.31
N THR A 494 11.17 -17.21 -10.80
CA THR A 494 12.31 -17.66 -11.61
C THR A 494 13.62 -17.22 -10.95
N GLU A 495 14.68 -17.97 -11.22
CA GLU A 495 16.04 -17.61 -10.77
C GLU A 495 16.94 -17.49 -12.00
N GLY A 496 17.74 -16.43 -12.04
CA GLY A 496 18.89 -16.31 -12.94
C GLY A 496 20.11 -15.80 -12.18
N THR A 497 21.30 -16.11 -12.69
CA THR A 497 22.56 -15.64 -12.12
C THR A 497 23.27 -14.72 -13.10
N LEU A 498 23.82 -13.64 -12.56
CA LEU A 498 24.62 -12.64 -13.21
C LEU A 498 26.05 -12.72 -12.64
N GLU A 499 26.93 -13.38 -13.36
CA GLU A 499 28.36 -13.42 -13.02
C GLU A 499 28.99 -12.08 -13.37
N ALA A 500 29.47 -11.36 -12.36
CA ALA A 500 30.05 -10.04 -12.50
C ALA A 500 31.51 -10.03 -12.05
N SER A 501 32.39 -9.47 -12.87
CA SER A 501 33.82 -9.28 -12.58
C SER A 501 34.35 -8.03 -13.28
N PHE A 502 35.45 -7.48 -12.81
CA PHE A 502 36.12 -6.38 -13.51
C PHE A 502 36.94 -6.89 -14.70
N ALA A 503 36.93 -6.14 -15.80
CA ALA A 503 37.82 -6.44 -16.92
C ALA A 503 39.29 -6.25 -16.52
N ALA A 504 40.17 -7.14 -17.00
CA ALA A 504 41.61 -7.01 -16.80
C ALA A 504 42.10 -5.68 -17.39
N GLN A 505 42.83 -4.89 -16.59
CA GLN A 505 43.45 -3.66 -17.07
C GLN A 505 44.62 -4.02 -17.99
N GLY A 506 44.48 -3.71 -19.28
CA GLY A 506 45.56 -3.74 -20.27
C GLY A 506 46.47 -2.53 -20.18
#